data_AF-A0ABC8R0V3-F1
#
_entry.id   AF-A0ABC8R0V3-F1
#
_cell.length_a   1.000
_cell.length_b   1.000
_cell.length_c   1.000
_cell.angle_alpha   90.00
_cell.angle_beta   90.00
_cell.angle_gamma   90.00
#
_symmetry.space_group_name_H-M   'P 1'
#
loop_
_entity.id
_entity.type
_entity.pdbx_description
1 polymer ?
#
loop_
_entity_poly.entity_id
_entity_poly.type
_entity_poly.pdbx_seq_one_letter_code
_entity_poly.pdbx_strand_id
1 'polypeptide(L)'
;MDLHMASKLIYTATYEAENPIEVSLREAFHLLEPQLRPPFSLKVPTQPEYLNLNRAILFGILCELHFAKVHIKHLHGIVTDGYTFFTSLLTKVVNELYSKLVDSAKIQLIWITKELIHVAAVGFDALLVALLRQIVGGDFSEGNLWLCQELVSLFLFEWDCLLEEEPLVLASALYLFLRLLADHYRISGNSKIEALKLMEINLCVRVFREQFHLCLKIGRDLIRLLQDLVHIPEFRVIWKDLVLKPTEFRTNGFVDILQLYQKRTSSRYLLLRITPEMEKQLRFLLTHVKLGSQKRYQVWFMRKIFCVPERETLVIDIVRFLCCAHHPPNEIIQSDVIQRWAVIGWLLKSCKKNYVQANVKLALFYDWLFFDERVDNIMNIEPAILLMANSIPRYLDMTHTLLDFLFLLMDNYDVERKGLVVQCVSSAFGVLIRKANPPPVSYCATLGFGISDGWGISNSIIGPTPFIWRGQRFTASCSGQAIALTNKITTTCSTENTGAPNSIAVTASAKLSQMTNIL
;
A
#
# COMPACT_ATOMS: atom_id res chain seq x y z
N MET A 1 -11.57 -28.19 41.97
CA MET A 1 -11.59 -29.24 40.93
C MET A 1 -11.84 -28.50 39.64
N ASP A 2 -10.84 -27.72 39.25
CA ASP A 2 -10.98 -26.71 38.22
C ASP A 2 -10.70 -27.40 36.90
N LEU A 3 -11.75 -27.51 36.05
CA LEU A 3 -11.54 -27.92 34.67
C LEU A 3 -10.56 -26.94 34.05
N HIS A 4 -9.51 -27.46 33.40
CA HIS A 4 -8.64 -26.69 32.52
C HIS A 4 -9.52 -25.77 31.65
N MET A 5 -9.40 -24.45 31.85
CA MET A 5 -9.77 -23.53 30.78
C MET A 5 -8.79 -23.81 29.64
N ALA A 6 -9.26 -24.56 28.64
CA ALA A 6 -8.48 -24.86 27.45
C ALA A 6 -7.97 -23.54 26.88
N SER A 7 -6.64 -23.39 26.82
CA SER A 7 -6.04 -22.13 26.40
C SER A 7 -6.40 -21.87 24.95
N LYS A 8 -7.21 -20.83 24.71
CA LYS A 8 -7.78 -20.55 23.39
C LYS A 8 -6.77 -19.77 22.56
N LEU A 9 -6.33 -20.36 21.46
CA LEU A 9 -5.43 -19.69 20.51
C LEU A 9 -6.14 -18.56 19.74
N ILE A 10 -7.42 -18.76 19.40
CA ILE A 10 -8.23 -17.82 18.62
C ILE A 10 -9.56 -17.47 19.30
N TYR A 11 -10.09 -16.30 18.96
CA TYR A 11 -11.50 -15.97 19.15
C TYR A 11 -12.35 -16.69 18.08
N THR A 12 -13.25 -17.56 18.52
CA THR A 12 -14.22 -18.27 17.67
C THR A 12 -15.62 -17.80 17.99
N ALA A 13 -16.39 -17.40 16.97
CA ALA A 13 -17.80 -17.06 17.14
C ALA A 13 -18.67 -18.33 17.28
N THR A 14 -19.83 -18.22 17.96
CA THR A 14 -20.69 -19.38 18.32
C THR A 14 -21.15 -20.25 17.15
N TYR A 15 -21.21 -19.69 15.93
CA TYR A 15 -21.64 -20.36 14.70
C TYR A 15 -20.49 -20.53 13.69
N GLU A 16 -19.25 -20.28 14.09
CA GLU A 16 -18.09 -20.42 13.22
C GLU A 16 -17.53 -21.84 13.31
N ALA A 17 -17.31 -22.48 12.15
CA ALA A 17 -16.68 -23.79 12.08
C ALA A 17 -15.23 -23.74 12.60
N GLU A 18 -14.78 -24.82 13.24
CA GLU A 18 -13.41 -24.91 13.74
C GLU A 18 -12.39 -24.72 12.61
N ASN A 19 -11.31 -23.99 12.89
CA ASN A 19 -10.27 -23.77 11.89
C ASN A 19 -9.31 -24.98 11.88
N PRO A 20 -9.05 -25.62 10.72
CA PRO A 20 -8.26 -26.85 10.65
C PRO A 20 -6.80 -26.67 11.10
N ILE A 21 -6.26 -25.45 11.06
CA ILE A 21 -4.91 -25.15 11.57
C ILE A 21 -4.93 -25.11 13.10
N GLU A 22 -5.90 -24.42 13.70
CA GLU A 22 -6.05 -24.36 15.15
C GLU A 22 -6.29 -25.76 15.73
N VAL A 23 -7.21 -26.51 15.13
CA VAL A 23 -7.49 -27.91 15.52
C VAL A 23 -6.23 -28.76 15.45
N SER A 24 -5.50 -28.72 14.33
CA SER A 24 -4.27 -29.51 14.16
C SER A 24 -3.16 -29.15 15.17
N LEU A 25 -3.09 -27.89 15.62
CA LEU A 25 -2.15 -27.45 16.66
C LEU A 25 -2.61 -27.90 18.05
N ARG A 26 -3.89 -27.71 18.38
CA ARG A 26 -4.51 -28.04 19.66
C ARG A 26 -4.53 -29.55 19.93
N GLU A 27 -4.89 -30.35 18.93
CA GLU A 27 -4.88 -31.82 19.02
C GLU A 27 -3.46 -32.35 19.22
N ALA A 28 -2.48 -31.83 18.48
CA ALA A 28 -1.08 -32.20 18.67
C ALA A 28 -0.57 -31.83 20.07
N PHE A 29 -0.96 -30.67 20.60
CA PHE A 29 -0.65 -30.28 21.98
C PHE A 29 -1.25 -31.26 22.99
N HIS A 30 -2.56 -31.53 22.94
CA HIS A 30 -3.19 -32.43 23.91
C HIS A 30 -2.67 -33.87 23.82
N LEU A 31 -2.30 -34.35 22.63
CA LEU A 31 -1.70 -35.67 22.45
C LEU A 31 -0.29 -35.78 23.03
N LEU A 32 0.49 -34.69 22.97
CA LEU A 32 1.92 -34.69 23.33
C LEU A 32 2.24 -33.91 24.60
N GLU A 33 1.25 -33.33 25.30
CA GLU A 33 1.46 -32.53 26.52
C GLU A 33 2.38 -33.20 27.56
N PRO A 34 2.29 -34.53 27.85
CA PRO A 34 3.21 -35.19 28.77
C PRO A 34 4.68 -35.15 28.31
N GLN A 35 4.93 -35.11 27.00
CA GLN A 35 6.27 -35.04 26.40
C GLN A 35 6.79 -33.59 26.31
N LEU A 36 5.92 -32.59 26.48
CA LEU A 36 6.30 -31.17 26.54
C LEU A 36 6.78 -30.72 27.93
N ARG A 37 6.80 -31.63 28.92
CA ARG A 37 7.31 -31.36 30.27
C ARG A 37 8.61 -32.13 30.51
N PRO A 38 9.56 -31.59 31.30
CA PRO A 38 10.74 -32.35 31.72
C PRO A 38 10.35 -33.60 32.55
N PRO A 39 11.10 -34.71 32.45
CA PRO A 39 12.30 -34.91 31.63
C PRO A 39 11.98 -35.13 30.15
N PHE A 40 12.70 -34.45 29.27
CA PHE A 40 12.56 -34.61 27.82
C PHE A 40 13.17 -35.93 27.34
N SER A 41 12.59 -36.49 26.28
CA SER A 41 13.13 -37.68 25.61
C SER A 41 14.45 -37.35 24.90
N LEU A 42 15.47 -38.18 25.12
CA LEU A 42 16.73 -38.14 24.37
C LEU A 42 16.68 -38.92 23.05
N LYS A 43 15.55 -39.57 22.74
CA LYS A 43 15.35 -40.29 21.47
C LYS A 43 15.14 -39.26 20.35
N VAL A 44 15.97 -39.33 19.30
CA VAL A 44 15.76 -38.56 18.07
C VAL A 44 14.37 -38.90 17.50
N PRO A 45 13.48 -37.90 17.29
CA PRO A 45 12.14 -38.16 16.77
C PRO A 45 12.19 -38.61 15.31
N THR A 46 11.32 -39.55 14.95
CA THR A 46 11.01 -39.87 13.55
C THR A 46 10.31 -38.68 12.88
N GLN A 47 10.29 -38.61 11.54
CA GLN A 47 9.69 -37.48 10.82
C GLN A 47 8.23 -37.17 11.27
N PRO A 48 7.31 -38.15 11.45
CA PRO A 48 5.95 -37.85 11.93
C PRO A 48 5.92 -37.36 13.38
N GLU A 49 6.78 -37.93 14.25
CA GLU A 49 6.94 -37.46 15.64
C GLU A 49 7.44 -36.01 15.66
N TYR A 50 8.45 -35.67 14.85
CA TYR A 50 9.00 -34.32 14.73
C TYR A 50 7.95 -33.28 14.31
N LEU A 51 7.16 -33.58 13.27
CA LEU A 51 6.12 -32.67 12.77
C LEU A 51 5.02 -32.44 13.82
N ASN A 52 4.59 -33.47 14.54
CA ASN A 52 3.59 -33.32 15.60
C ASN A 52 4.15 -32.62 16.84
N LEU A 53 5.41 -32.88 17.21
CA LEU A 53 6.06 -32.22 18.33
C LEU A 53 6.25 -30.71 18.06
N ASN A 54 6.60 -30.33 16.82
CA ASN A 54 6.63 -28.92 16.41
C ASN A 54 5.26 -28.22 16.50
N ARG A 55 4.17 -28.89 16.09
CA ARG A 55 2.80 -28.37 16.25
C ARG A 55 2.44 -28.16 17.72
N ALA A 56 2.74 -29.15 18.55
CA ALA A 56 2.48 -29.14 19.99
C ALA A 56 3.29 -28.03 20.69
N ILE A 57 4.59 -27.94 20.42
CA ILE A 57 5.47 -26.87 20.92
C ILE A 57 4.97 -25.49 20.48
N LEU A 58 4.56 -25.32 19.22
CA LEU A 58 4.06 -24.03 18.75
C LEU A 58 2.79 -23.61 19.48
N PHE A 59 1.81 -24.51 19.63
CA PHE A 59 0.62 -24.24 20.41
C PHE A 59 1.00 -23.87 21.85
N GLY A 60 1.85 -24.67 22.51
CA GLY A 60 2.36 -24.41 23.85
C GLY A 60 3.01 -23.03 24.01
N ILE A 61 3.83 -22.58 23.03
CA ILE A 61 4.46 -21.26 23.03
C ILE A 61 3.43 -20.13 22.96
N LEU A 62 2.39 -20.28 22.13
CA LEU A 62 1.35 -19.26 21.95
C LEU A 62 0.31 -19.25 23.09
N CYS A 63 0.12 -20.39 23.76
CA CYS A 63 -0.97 -20.62 24.72
C CYS A 63 -0.52 -20.71 26.19
N GLU A 64 0.76 -20.99 26.48
CA GLU A 64 1.29 -21.21 27.84
C GLU A 64 2.50 -20.32 28.15
N LEU A 65 2.25 -19.04 28.43
CA LEU A 65 3.31 -18.03 28.62
C LEU A 65 4.37 -18.46 29.67
N HIS A 66 3.93 -19.09 30.77
CA HIS A 66 4.80 -19.59 31.84
C HIS A 66 5.76 -20.70 31.37
N PHE A 67 5.39 -21.48 30.35
CA PHE A 67 6.19 -22.57 29.78
C PHE A 67 6.87 -22.21 28.46
N ALA A 68 6.66 -21.01 27.90
CA ALA A 68 7.25 -20.61 26.62
C ALA A 68 8.78 -20.79 26.56
N LYS A 69 9.49 -20.42 27.64
CA LYS A 69 10.96 -20.64 27.78
C LYS A 69 11.38 -22.11 27.90
N VAL A 70 10.46 -23.00 28.26
CA VAL A 70 10.67 -24.45 28.31
C VAL A 70 10.42 -25.05 26.93
N HIS A 71 9.33 -24.65 26.28
CA HIS A 71 8.97 -25.07 24.92
C HIS A 71 10.01 -24.66 23.88
N ILE A 72 10.57 -23.45 23.93
CA ILE A 72 11.62 -23.00 22.99
C ILE A 72 12.93 -23.77 23.18
N LYS A 73 13.32 -24.09 24.43
CA LYS A 73 14.47 -24.96 24.71
C LYS A 73 14.25 -26.38 24.20
N HIS A 74 13.03 -26.90 24.31
CA HIS A 74 12.67 -28.18 23.73
C HIS A 74 12.79 -28.13 22.19
N LEU A 75 12.30 -27.07 21.54
CA LEU A 75 12.46 -26.85 20.10
C LEU A 75 13.95 -26.89 19.68
N HIS A 76 14.81 -26.08 20.31
CA HIS A 76 16.24 -26.09 20.00
C HIS A 76 16.90 -27.46 20.18
N GLY A 77 16.42 -28.27 21.14
CA GLY A 77 16.94 -29.62 21.39
C GLY A 77 16.51 -30.69 20.38
N ILE A 78 15.44 -30.48 19.61
CA ILE A 78 14.90 -31.46 18.64
C ILE A 78 15.13 -31.07 17.16
N VAL A 79 15.53 -29.83 16.89
CA VAL A 79 15.57 -29.28 15.53
C VAL A 79 16.64 -29.95 14.67
N THR A 80 16.21 -30.34 13.47
CA THR A 80 17.04 -31.04 12.48
C THR A 80 16.99 -30.41 11.08
N ASP A 81 16.07 -29.46 10.86
CA ASP A 81 15.79 -28.83 9.56
C ASP A 81 16.05 -27.31 9.55
N GLY A 82 16.88 -26.81 10.46
CA GLY A 82 17.15 -25.37 10.60
C GLY A 82 15.89 -24.55 10.95
N TYR A 83 14.95 -25.16 11.68
CA TYR A 83 13.63 -24.62 12.04
C TYR A 83 12.64 -24.45 10.87
N THR A 84 12.96 -24.90 9.65
CA THR A 84 12.17 -24.67 8.43
C THR A 84 10.68 -25.05 8.57
N PHE A 85 10.37 -26.20 9.18
CA PHE A 85 8.99 -26.60 9.42
C PHE A 85 8.30 -25.70 10.47
N PHE A 86 9.01 -25.29 11.51
CA PHE A 86 8.48 -24.43 12.56
C PHE A 86 8.19 -23.01 12.04
N THR A 87 9.12 -22.40 11.30
CA THR A 87 8.98 -21.06 10.71
C THR A 87 7.86 -21.03 9.66
N SER A 88 7.75 -22.05 8.81
CA SER A 88 6.67 -22.16 7.81
C SER A 88 5.30 -22.39 8.46
N LEU A 89 5.21 -23.22 9.51
CA LEU A 89 3.99 -23.41 10.30
C LEU A 89 3.55 -22.11 10.99
N LEU A 90 4.50 -21.39 11.60
CA LEU A 90 4.24 -20.09 12.23
C LEU A 90 3.79 -19.05 11.21
N THR A 91 4.46 -18.97 10.05
CA THR A 91 4.08 -18.11 8.91
C THR A 91 2.66 -18.41 8.43
N LYS A 92 2.23 -19.68 8.45
CA LYS A 92 0.86 -20.08 8.14
C LYS A 92 -0.14 -19.58 9.19
N VAL A 93 0.19 -19.69 10.48
CA VAL A 93 -0.62 -19.12 11.58
C VAL A 93 -0.76 -17.61 11.42
N VAL A 94 0.30 -16.88 11.07
CA VAL A 94 0.21 -15.43 10.80
C VAL A 94 -0.73 -15.13 9.62
N ASN A 95 -0.53 -15.78 8.48
CA ASN A 95 -1.31 -15.47 7.28
C ASN A 95 -2.80 -15.84 7.39
N GLU A 96 -3.15 -16.90 8.12
CA GLU A 96 -4.53 -17.42 8.17
C GLU A 96 -5.28 -17.09 9.47
N LEU A 97 -4.59 -16.93 10.60
CA LEU A 97 -5.21 -16.80 11.93
C LEU A 97 -4.99 -15.45 12.61
N TYR A 98 -4.03 -14.61 12.20
CA TYR A 98 -3.62 -13.41 12.97
C TYR A 98 -4.78 -12.50 13.41
N SER A 99 -5.72 -12.21 12.50
CA SER A 99 -6.91 -11.39 12.79
C SER A 99 -7.85 -11.95 13.87
N LYS A 100 -7.70 -13.24 14.21
CA LYS A 100 -8.47 -13.95 15.24
C LYS A 100 -7.66 -14.35 16.46
N LEU A 101 -6.32 -14.25 16.42
CA LEU A 101 -5.47 -14.61 17.56
C LEU A 101 -5.88 -13.79 18.79
N VAL A 102 -5.89 -14.45 19.95
CA VAL A 102 -6.02 -13.77 21.24
C VAL A 102 -4.79 -12.88 21.49
N ASP A 103 -4.94 -11.80 22.24
CA ASP A 103 -3.87 -10.79 22.35
C ASP A 103 -2.60 -11.32 23.03
N SER A 104 -2.75 -12.25 23.99
CA SER A 104 -1.62 -12.98 24.57
C SER A 104 -0.84 -13.80 23.53
N ALA A 105 -1.54 -14.45 22.58
CA ALA A 105 -0.92 -15.20 21.49
C ALA A 105 -0.25 -14.26 20.48
N LYS A 106 -0.75 -13.04 20.25
CA LYS A 106 -0.06 -12.02 19.43
C LYS A 106 1.24 -11.55 20.08
N ILE A 107 1.25 -11.33 21.40
CA ILE A 107 2.47 -10.99 22.13
C ILE A 107 3.49 -12.14 22.05
N GLN A 108 3.06 -13.38 22.29
CA GLN A 108 3.91 -14.56 22.17
C GLN A 108 4.44 -14.78 20.74
N LEU A 109 3.64 -14.47 19.72
CA LEU A 109 4.03 -14.52 18.30
C LEU A 109 5.18 -13.54 17.99
N ILE A 110 5.14 -12.31 18.52
CA ILE A 110 6.25 -11.37 18.38
C ILE A 110 7.49 -11.85 19.15
N TRP A 111 7.31 -12.39 20.36
CA TRP A 111 8.43 -12.94 21.15
C TRP A 111 9.14 -14.10 20.43
N ILE A 112 8.41 -15.13 19.99
CA ILE A 112 9.02 -16.27 19.27
C ILE A 112 9.66 -15.86 17.94
N THR A 113 9.16 -14.79 17.30
CA THR A 113 9.80 -14.24 16.09
C THR A 113 11.20 -13.68 16.41
N LYS A 114 11.39 -13.01 17.56
CA LYS A 114 12.71 -12.52 18.01
C LYS A 114 13.67 -13.68 18.29
N GLU A 115 13.21 -14.71 19.01
CA GLU A 115 14.00 -15.93 19.27
C GLU A 115 14.42 -16.65 17.96
N LEU A 116 13.54 -16.69 16.95
CA LEU A 116 13.84 -17.27 15.63
C LEU A 116 14.87 -16.46 14.82
N ILE A 117 14.90 -15.13 14.97
CA ILE A 117 15.93 -14.28 14.36
C ILE A 117 17.29 -14.53 15.03
N HIS A 118 17.34 -14.57 16.36
CA HIS A 118 18.59 -14.81 17.11
C HIS A 118 19.28 -16.14 16.78
N VAL A 119 18.53 -17.14 16.28
CA VAL A 119 19.09 -18.44 15.84
C VAL A 119 19.19 -18.58 14.31
N ALA A 120 19.02 -17.48 13.56
CA ALA A 120 19.01 -17.44 12.09
C ALA A 120 18.12 -18.53 11.46
N ALA A 121 16.90 -18.69 11.99
CA ALA A 121 15.97 -19.74 11.59
C ALA A 121 15.57 -19.64 10.11
N VAL A 122 15.72 -20.73 9.35
CA VAL A 122 15.45 -20.74 7.91
C VAL A 122 14.03 -20.28 7.61
N GLY A 123 13.89 -19.20 6.84
CA GLY A 123 12.60 -18.60 6.48
C GLY A 123 12.02 -17.60 7.50
N PHE A 124 12.82 -17.06 8.42
CA PHE A 124 12.36 -15.96 9.29
C PHE A 124 12.01 -14.68 8.49
N ASP A 125 12.61 -14.47 7.32
CA ASP A 125 12.29 -13.36 6.41
C ASP A 125 10.83 -13.39 5.95
N ALA A 126 10.33 -14.58 5.59
CA ALA A 126 8.97 -14.82 5.13
C ALA A 126 7.97 -14.63 6.28
N LEU A 127 8.36 -15.00 7.50
CA LEU A 127 7.59 -14.72 8.72
C LEU A 127 7.50 -13.21 8.98
N LEU A 128 8.61 -12.47 8.89
CA LEU A 128 8.62 -11.01 9.03
C LEU A 128 7.77 -10.33 7.95
N VAL A 129 7.87 -10.77 6.69
CA VAL A 129 6.99 -10.30 5.61
C VAL A 129 5.52 -10.61 5.91
N ALA A 130 5.19 -11.80 6.43
CA ALA A 130 3.82 -12.16 6.80
C ALA A 130 3.27 -11.30 7.95
N LEU A 131 4.12 -10.92 8.93
CA LEU A 131 3.77 -10.01 10.03
C LEU A 131 3.59 -8.57 9.54
N LEU A 132 4.51 -8.05 8.71
CA LEU A 132 4.38 -6.74 8.06
C LEU A 132 3.06 -6.63 7.26
N ARG A 133 2.65 -7.71 6.59
CA ARG A 133 1.37 -7.81 5.86
C ARG A 133 0.12 -7.82 6.74
N GLN A 134 0.24 -7.91 8.07
CA GLN A 134 -0.92 -7.78 8.96
C GLN A 134 -1.23 -6.32 9.31
N ILE A 135 -0.28 -5.40 9.12
CA ILE A 135 -0.51 -3.97 9.39
C ILE A 135 -1.43 -3.37 8.33
N VAL A 136 -2.52 -2.76 8.77
CA VAL A 136 -3.51 -2.09 7.93
C VAL A 136 -3.20 -0.60 7.84
N GLY A 137 -3.03 -0.07 6.62
CA GLY A 137 -2.94 1.38 6.38
C GLY A 137 -4.24 2.12 6.71
N GLY A 138 -4.13 3.32 7.26
CA GLY A 138 -5.27 4.11 7.74
C GLY A 138 -6.07 3.47 8.89
N ASP A 139 -5.53 2.45 9.56
CA ASP A 139 -6.09 1.88 10.78
C ASP A 139 -5.30 2.37 12.00
N PHE A 140 -5.98 3.06 12.91
CA PHE A 140 -5.37 3.67 14.09
C PHE A 140 -5.89 3.04 15.39
N SER A 141 -6.45 1.82 15.31
CA SER A 141 -6.76 1.02 16.49
C SER A 141 -5.49 0.66 17.27
N GLU A 142 -5.61 0.51 18.60
CA GLU A 142 -4.44 0.25 19.46
C GLU A 142 -3.70 -1.03 19.06
N GLY A 143 -4.40 -2.08 18.60
CA GLY A 143 -3.77 -3.31 18.14
C GLY A 143 -2.97 -3.17 16.84
N ASN A 144 -3.39 -2.29 15.91
CA ASN A 144 -2.64 -2.03 14.68
C ASN A 144 -1.40 -1.16 14.97
N LEU A 145 -1.57 -0.10 15.79
CA LEU A 145 -0.47 0.76 16.23
C LEU A 145 0.57 0.02 17.07
N TRP A 146 0.12 -0.90 17.94
CA TRP A 146 1.00 -1.80 18.71
C TRP A 146 1.83 -2.69 17.78
N LEU A 147 1.23 -3.28 16.73
CA LEU A 147 1.99 -4.09 15.77
C LEU A 147 3.00 -3.24 14.99
N CYS A 148 2.65 -2.01 14.58
CA CYS A 148 3.62 -1.07 14.00
C CYS A 148 4.80 -0.84 14.95
N GLN A 149 4.53 -0.60 16.24
CA GLN A 149 5.54 -0.33 17.25
C GLN A 149 6.44 -1.54 17.53
N GLU A 150 5.89 -2.74 17.69
CA GLU A 150 6.69 -3.95 17.91
C GLU A 150 7.56 -4.29 16.71
N LEU A 151 7.03 -4.19 15.49
CA LEU A 151 7.82 -4.48 14.29
C LEU A 151 8.89 -3.41 14.05
N VAL A 152 8.59 -2.11 14.12
CA VAL A 152 9.62 -1.08 13.95
C VAL A 152 10.70 -1.18 15.02
N SER A 153 10.35 -1.56 16.25
CA SER A 153 11.32 -1.87 17.31
C SER A 153 12.20 -3.05 16.93
N LEU A 154 11.61 -4.19 16.54
CA LEU A 154 12.33 -5.39 16.12
C LEU A 154 13.30 -5.09 14.97
N PHE A 155 12.87 -4.35 13.94
CA PHE A 155 13.72 -3.96 12.81
C PHE A 155 14.88 -3.02 13.19
N LEU A 156 14.73 -2.24 14.27
CA LEU A 156 15.79 -1.37 14.79
C LEU A 156 16.76 -2.12 15.72
N PHE A 157 16.26 -3.03 16.56
CA PHE A 157 17.06 -3.81 17.51
C PHE A 157 17.85 -4.93 16.82
N GLU A 158 17.21 -5.71 15.93
CA GLU A 158 17.86 -6.83 15.23
C GLU A 158 18.59 -6.40 13.94
N TRP A 159 18.83 -5.09 13.77
CA TRP A 159 19.30 -4.50 12.51
C TRP A 159 20.51 -5.20 11.90
N ASP A 160 21.55 -5.48 12.70
CA ASP A 160 22.80 -6.04 12.20
C ASP A 160 22.60 -7.48 11.70
N CYS A 161 21.84 -8.30 12.44
CA CYS A 161 21.45 -9.65 12.02
C CYS A 161 20.58 -9.63 10.75
N LEU A 162 19.58 -8.73 10.69
CA LEU A 162 18.73 -8.59 9.50
C LEU A 162 19.50 -8.08 8.27
N LEU A 163 20.59 -7.34 8.46
CA LEU A 163 21.44 -6.84 7.39
C LEU A 163 22.42 -7.90 6.88
N GLU A 164 22.95 -8.75 7.76
CA GLU A 164 23.87 -9.84 7.42
C GLU A 164 23.15 -11.02 6.77
N GLU A 165 22.08 -11.51 7.40
CA GLU A 165 21.37 -12.73 6.97
C GLU A 165 20.36 -12.46 5.83
N GLU A 166 19.43 -11.49 6.02
CA GLU A 166 18.24 -11.33 5.15
C GLU A 166 17.94 -9.87 4.74
N PRO A 167 18.90 -9.12 4.17
CA PRO A 167 18.80 -7.67 3.98
C PRO A 167 17.62 -7.19 3.12
N LEU A 168 17.04 -8.06 2.26
CA LEU A 168 15.85 -7.71 1.49
C LEU A 168 14.60 -7.47 2.37
N VAL A 169 14.60 -7.94 3.61
CA VAL A 169 13.54 -7.67 4.58
C VAL A 169 13.55 -6.21 5.05
N LEU A 170 14.72 -5.55 5.10
CA LEU A 170 14.84 -4.11 5.38
C LEU A 170 14.20 -3.25 4.28
N ALA A 171 14.36 -3.64 3.01
CA ALA A 171 13.66 -2.98 1.89
C ALA A 171 12.14 -3.17 1.97
N SER A 172 11.68 -4.33 2.46
CA SER A 172 10.27 -4.59 2.70
C SER A 172 9.72 -3.73 3.85
N ALA A 173 10.44 -3.62 4.96
CA ALA A 173 10.08 -2.73 6.07
C ALA A 173 10.03 -1.26 5.63
N LEU A 174 11.05 -0.77 4.92
CA LEU A 174 11.09 0.59 4.36
C LEU A 174 9.83 0.87 3.51
N TYR A 175 9.50 -0.01 2.57
CA TYR A 175 8.32 0.16 1.72
C TYR A 175 7.02 0.22 2.52
N LEU A 176 6.89 -0.57 3.58
CA LEU A 176 5.73 -0.54 4.46
C LEU A 176 5.68 0.78 5.26
N PHE A 177 6.75 1.10 5.99
CA PHE A 177 6.77 2.18 6.97
C PHE A 177 6.72 3.58 6.33
N LEU A 178 7.31 3.82 5.16
CA LEU A 178 7.09 5.08 4.42
C LEU A 178 5.60 5.34 4.17
N ARG A 179 4.87 4.29 3.79
CA ARG A 179 3.44 4.38 3.49
C ARG A 179 2.58 4.51 4.75
N LEU A 180 2.97 3.89 5.87
CA LEU A 180 2.30 4.03 7.17
C LEU A 180 2.51 5.42 7.77
N LEU A 181 3.74 5.93 7.71
CA LEU A 181 4.10 7.25 8.22
C LEU A 181 3.26 8.36 7.57
N ALA A 182 2.98 8.22 6.27
CA ALA A 182 2.07 9.11 5.53
C ALA A 182 0.61 9.06 6.01
N ASP A 183 0.16 7.99 6.67
CA ASP A 183 -1.13 7.94 7.38
C ASP A 183 -0.98 8.49 8.81
N HIS A 184 0.05 8.09 9.56
CA HIS A 184 0.28 8.52 10.95
C HIS A 184 0.44 10.05 11.08
N TYR A 185 1.09 10.72 10.12
CA TYR A 185 1.23 12.19 10.09
C TYR A 185 -0.08 12.95 9.87
N ARG A 186 -1.18 12.26 9.51
CA ARG A 186 -2.51 12.88 9.40
C ARG A 186 -3.22 12.99 10.74
N ILE A 187 -2.72 12.28 11.75
CA ILE A 187 -3.16 12.43 13.14
C ILE A 187 -2.17 13.34 13.87
N SER A 188 -2.74 14.34 14.54
CA SER A 188 -2.04 15.26 15.44
C SER A 188 -2.55 15.09 16.87
N GLY A 189 -1.68 15.31 17.86
CA GLY A 189 -2.10 15.44 19.26
C GLY A 189 -2.17 14.14 20.08
N ASN A 190 -1.59 13.03 19.61
CA ASN A 190 -1.48 11.79 20.38
C ASN A 190 0.00 11.44 20.62
N SER A 191 0.46 11.57 21.86
CA SER A 191 1.86 11.35 22.25
C SER A 191 2.38 9.93 21.96
N LYS A 192 1.53 8.89 22.05
CA LYS A 192 1.91 7.52 21.66
C LYS A 192 2.28 7.45 20.17
N ILE A 193 1.52 8.15 19.33
CA ILE A 193 1.74 8.19 17.87
C ILE A 193 2.98 9.02 17.53
N GLU A 194 3.28 10.10 18.26
CA GLU A 194 4.52 10.86 18.04
C GLU A 194 5.77 10.02 18.34
N ALA A 195 5.76 9.20 19.40
CA ALA A 195 6.85 8.25 19.67
C ALA A 195 7.02 7.23 18.54
N LEU A 196 5.91 6.64 18.05
CA LEU A 196 5.92 5.71 16.93
C LEU A 196 6.48 6.36 15.64
N LYS A 197 6.01 7.56 15.28
CA LYS A 197 6.52 8.32 14.13
C LYS A 197 8.04 8.49 14.16
N LEU A 198 8.62 8.81 15.32
CA LEU A 198 10.07 8.97 15.47
C LEU A 198 10.83 7.65 15.22
N MET A 199 10.29 6.51 15.65
CA MET A 199 10.89 5.20 15.38
C MET A 199 10.79 4.84 13.89
N GLU A 200 9.65 5.10 13.26
CA GLU A 200 9.43 4.87 11.83
C GLU A 200 10.33 5.76 10.95
N ILE A 201 10.50 7.04 11.32
CA ILE A 201 11.45 7.96 10.69
C ILE A 201 12.87 7.43 10.85
N ASN A 202 13.28 7.06 12.06
CA ASN A 202 14.62 6.53 12.33
C ASN A 202 14.92 5.32 11.44
N LEU A 203 14.05 4.31 11.43
CA LEU A 203 14.22 3.12 10.59
C LEU A 203 14.32 3.47 9.11
N CYS A 204 13.39 4.29 8.59
CA CYS A 204 13.36 4.65 7.18
C CYS A 204 14.62 5.44 6.77
N VAL A 205 15.01 6.45 7.57
CA VAL A 205 16.20 7.27 7.33
C VAL A 205 17.46 6.42 7.41
N ARG A 206 17.53 5.46 8.35
CA ARG A 206 18.66 4.52 8.47
C ARG A 206 18.83 3.70 7.21
N VAL A 207 17.76 3.07 6.69
CA VAL A 207 17.84 2.33 5.41
C VAL A 207 18.24 3.24 4.25
N PHE A 208 17.71 4.47 4.18
CA PHE A 208 18.12 5.42 3.14
C PHE A 208 19.58 5.87 3.22
N ARG A 209 20.16 6.03 4.42
CA ARG A 209 21.51 6.59 4.60
C ARG A 209 22.61 5.55 4.69
N GLU A 210 22.32 4.39 5.28
CA GLU A 210 23.29 3.30 5.44
C GLU A 210 23.18 2.29 4.29
N GLN A 211 21.99 2.02 3.76
CA GLN A 211 21.72 0.87 2.88
C GLN A 211 20.92 1.23 1.62
N PHE A 212 21.23 2.36 1.00
CA PHE A 212 20.48 2.88 -0.17
C PHE A 212 20.41 1.90 -1.36
N HIS A 213 21.39 1.01 -1.51
CA HIS A 213 21.37 -0.06 -2.51
C HIS A 213 20.17 -1.03 -2.36
N LEU A 214 19.60 -1.14 -1.15
CA LEU A 214 18.35 -1.87 -0.86
C LEU A 214 17.12 -1.04 -1.27
N CYS A 215 17.14 0.28 -1.06
CA CYS A 215 16.11 1.19 -1.58
C CYS A 215 15.97 1.06 -3.09
N LEU A 216 17.09 0.98 -3.82
CA LEU A 216 17.12 0.72 -5.26
C LEU A 216 16.47 -0.61 -5.67
N LYS A 217 16.25 -1.59 -4.78
CA LYS A 217 15.54 -2.85 -5.11
C LYS A 217 14.03 -2.65 -5.21
N ILE A 218 13.48 -1.61 -4.57
CA ILE A 218 12.05 -1.28 -4.60
C ILE A 218 11.62 -0.83 -6.01
N GLY A 219 12.38 0.06 -6.64
CA GLY A 219 12.02 0.66 -7.94
C GLY A 219 11.06 1.85 -7.80
N ARG A 220 10.34 2.17 -8.89
CA ARG A 220 9.63 3.45 -9.06
C ARG A 220 8.64 3.82 -7.96
N ASP A 221 7.92 2.87 -7.36
CA ASP A 221 6.98 3.17 -6.28
C ASP A 221 7.66 3.75 -5.02
N LEU A 222 8.99 3.61 -4.86
CA LEU A 222 9.73 4.30 -3.81
C LEU A 222 9.57 5.82 -3.91
N ILE A 223 9.62 6.37 -5.13
CA ILE A 223 9.46 7.81 -5.37
C ILE A 223 8.02 8.23 -5.05
N ARG A 224 7.03 7.44 -5.46
CA ARG A 224 5.61 7.67 -5.12
C ARG A 224 5.38 7.74 -3.61
N LEU A 225 6.02 6.86 -2.82
CA LEU A 225 5.90 6.88 -1.36
C LEU A 225 6.64 8.06 -0.72
N LEU A 226 7.80 8.43 -1.24
CA LEU A 226 8.54 9.61 -0.78
C LEU A 226 7.80 10.92 -1.04
N GLN A 227 7.06 11.02 -2.16
CA GLN A 227 6.27 12.21 -2.52
C GLN A 227 5.26 12.60 -1.42
N ASP A 228 4.60 11.62 -0.79
CA ASP A 228 3.68 11.86 0.33
C ASP A 228 4.40 12.38 1.60
N LEU A 229 5.73 12.22 1.71
CA LEU A 229 6.53 12.51 2.92
C LEU A 229 7.42 13.76 2.83
N VAL A 230 7.58 14.40 1.67
CA VAL A 230 8.49 15.57 1.46
C VAL A 230 8.21 16.75 2.42
N HIS A 231 7.02 16.81 3.00
CA HIS A 231 6.67 17.80 4.02
C HIS A 231 7.46 17.63 5.33
N ILE A 232 7.84 16.39 5.68
CA ILE A 232 8.64 16.02 6.87
C ILE A 232 10.12 16.40 6.63
N PRO A 233 10.83 17.02 7.60
CA PRO A 233 12.19 17.53 7.41
C PRO A 233 13.20 16.50 6.89
N GLU A 234 13.24 15.31 7.48
CA GLU A 234 14.20 14.26 7.20
C GLU A 234 14.06 13.74 5.76
N PHE A 235 12.83 13.48 5.33
CA PHE A 235 12.52 13.06 3.96
C PHE A 235 12.69 14.18 2.95
N ARG A 236 12.54 15.45 3.34
CA ARG A 236 12.88 16.59 2.49
C ARG A 236 14.38 16.65 2.18
N VAL A 237 15.24 16.35 3.17
CA VAL A 237 16.69 16.27 2.94
C VAL A 237 17.02 15.09 2.02
N ILE A 238 16.43 13.91 2.26
CA ILE A 238 16.58 12.74 1.37
C ILE A 238 16.12 13.08 -0.07
N TRP A 239 14.98 13.75 -0.23
CA TRP A 239 14.48 14.19 -1.54
C TRP A 239 15.44 15.17 -2.23
N LYS A 240 15.98 16.14 -1.49
CA LYS A 240 16.97 17.08 -2.01
C LYS A 240 18.23 16.36 -2.48
N ASP A 241 18.71 15.39 -1.72
CA ASP A 241 19.91 14.63 -2.08
C ASP A 241 19.65 13.69 -3.28
N LEU A 242 18.45 13.10 -3.38
CA LEU A 242 18.05 12.26 -4.53
C LEU A 242 18.11 13.00 -5.87
N VAL A 243 17.78 14.30 -5.87
CA VAL A 243 17.73 15.13 -7.08
C VAL A 243 19.04 15.90 -7.31
N LEU A 244 19.66 16.43 -6.25
CA LEU A 244 20.78 17.38 -6.38
C LEU A 244 22.14 16.81 -5.93
N LYS A 245 22.18 15.74 -5.13
CA LYS A 245 23.43 15.13 -4.63
C LYS A 245 23.37 13.60 -4.49
N PRO A 246 23.20 12.84 -5.60
CA PRO A 246 23.15 11.37 -5.56
C PRO A 246 24.33 10.69 -4.85
N THR A 247 25.50 11.34 -4.84
CA THR A 247 26.73 10.87 -4.17
C THR A 247 26.60 10.72 -2.64
N GLU A 248 25.68 11.43 -1.98
CA GLU A 248 25.48 11.34 -0.53
C GLU A 248 24.97 9.96 -0.09
N PHE A 249 24.36 9.19 -1.00
CA PHE A 249 23.89 7.82 -0.75
C PHE A 249 24.97 6.74 -0.87
N ARG A 250 26.22 7.12 -1.24
CA ARG A 250 27.41 6.26 -1.27
C ARG A 250 27.23 4.90 -1.96
N THR A 251 26.31 4.83 -2.92
CA THR A 251 25.90 3.58 -3.58
C THR A 251 26.42 3.55 -5.00
N ASN A 252 27.29 2.58 -5.28
CA ASN A 252 27.90 2.40 -6.59
C ASN A 252 26.83 2.24 -7.68
N GLY A 253 26.96 3.02 -8.76
CA GLY A 253 26.05 2.99 -9.90
C GLY A 253 24.75 3.76 -9.74
N PHE A 254 24.49 4.44 -8.61
CA PHE A 254 23.42 5.44 -8.53
C PHE A 254 23.95 6.81 -8.98
N VAL A 255 23.29 7.38 -10.00
CA VAL A 255 23.69 8.63 -10.66
C VAL A 255 22.52 9.59 -10.83
N ASP A 256 21.30 9.09 -11.09
CA ASP A 256 20.12 9.93 -11.28
C ASP A 256 18.82 9.22 -10.84
N ILE A 257 17.84 10.00 -10.39
CA ILE A 257 16.50 9.54 -10.00
C ILE A 257 15.79 8.75 -11.12
N LEU A 258 16.12 8.99 -12.40
CA LEU A 258 15.63 8.24 -13.55
C LEU A 258 15.86 6.73 -13.42
N GLN A 259 16.93 6.29 -12.76
CA GLN A 259 17.19 4.86 -12.54
C GLN A 259 16.15 4.21 -11.62
N LEU A 260 15.56 4.97 -10.68
CA LEU A 260 14.43 4.52 -9.88
C LEU A 260 13.14 4.51 -10.71
N TYR A 261 12.88 5.55 -11.51
CA TYR A 261 11.71 5.63 -12.38
C TYR A 261 11.64 4.51 -13.43
N GLN A 262 12.75 4.22 -14.11
CA GLN A 262 12.84 3.16 -15.12
C GLN A 262 12.73 1.76 -14.51
N LYS A 263 13.06 1.60 -13.23
CA LYS A 263 13.00 0.29 -12.56
C LYS A 263 11.58 -0.02 -12.07
N ARG A 264 10.92 -0.97 -12.75
CA ARG A 264 9.63 -1.52 -12.35
C ARG A 264 9.65 -2.02 -10.89
N THR A 265 8.61 -1.67 -10.14
CA THR A 265 8.37 -2.17 -8.79
C THR A 265 7.99 -3.66 -8.80
N SER A 266 8.67 -4.48 -8.00
CA SER A 266 8.30 -5.89 -7.84
C SER A 266 6.98 -6.03 -7.06
N SER A 267 6.13 -6.98 -7.49
CA SER A 267 4.83 -7.26 -6.86
C SER A 267 4.95 -7.64 -5.38
N ARG A 268 6.10 -8.15 -4.91
CA ARG A 268 6.37 -8.42 -3.48
C ARG A 268 6.15 -7.19 -2.60
N TYR A 269 6.51 -6.00 -3.08
CA TYR A 269 6.35 -4.76 -2.32
C TYR A 269 4.89 -4.32 -2.29
N LEU A 270 4.17 -4.45 -3.41
CA LEU A 270 2.75 -4.11 -3.50
C LEU A 270 1.90 -5.00 -2.58
N LEU A 271 2.26 -6.28 -2.45
CA LEU A 271 1.62 -7.22 -1.52
C LEU A 271 1.82 -6.85 -0.04
N LEU A 272 2.86 -6.11 0.34
CA LEU A 272 3.04 -5.62 1.71
C LEU A 272 1.91 -4.68 2.14
N ARG A 273 1.24 -4.01 1.20
CA ARG A 273 0.13 -3.08 1.47
C ARG A 273 -1.25 -3.73 1.43
N ILE A 274 -1.31 -5.03 1.13
CA ILE A 274 -2.55 -5.80 0.97
C ILE A 274 -2.50 -6.97 1.95
N THR A 275 -3.35 -6.94 2.98
CA THR A 275 -3.41 -8.04 3.95
C THR A 275 -3.87 -9.34 3.28
N PRO A 276 -3.53 -10.53 3.81
CA PRO A 276 -3.94 -11.80 3.21
C PRO A 276 -5.46 -11.92 2.98
N GLU A 277 -6.27 -11.36 3.87
CA GLU A 277 -7.73 -11.34 3.74
C GLU A 277 -8.21 -10.37 2.64
N MET A 278 -7.58 -9.20 2.48
CA MET A 278 -7.88 -8.29 1.35
C MET A 278 -7.51 -8.96 0.02
N GLU A 279 -6.34 -9.60 -0.05
CA GLU A 279 -5.88 -10.32 -1.25
C GLU A 279 -6.84 -11.45 -1.60
N LYS A 280 -7.24 -12.27 -0.63
CA LYS A 280 -8.21 -13.37 -0.81
C LYS A 280 -9.53 -12.86 -1.38
N GLN A 281 -10.07 -11.76 -0.85
CA GLN A 281 -11.34 -11.18 -1.32
C GLN A 281 -11.23 -10.56 -2.72
N LEU A 282 -10.14 -9.81 -3.00
CA LEU A 282 -9.91 -9.23 -4.32
C LEU A 282 -9.68 -10.29 -5.39
N ARG A 283 -8.87 -11.33 -5.10
CA ARG A 283 -8.67 -12.46 -6.00
C ARG A 283 -9.95 -13.27 -6.21
N PHE A 284 -10.75 -13.48 -5.17
CA PHE A 284 -12.05 -14.15 -5.32
C PHE A 284 -12.97 -13.37 -6.27
N LEU A 285 -13.08 -12.05 -6.07
CA LEU A 285 -13.85 -11.16 -6.93
C LEU A 285 -13.41 -11.28 -8.40
N LEU A 286 -12.10 -11.20 -8.67
CA LEU A 286 -11.52 -11.17 -10.01
C LEU A 286 -11.34 -12.54 -10.68
N THR A 287 -11.70 -13.64 -10.01
CA THR A 287 -11.56 -15.01 -10.53
C THR A 287 -12.90 -15.77 -10.61
N HIS A 288 -13.88 -15.43 -9.75
CA HIS A 288 -15.11 -16.22 -9.60
C HIS A 288 -16.41 -15.42 -9.74
N VAL A 289 -16.37 -14.08 -9.68
CA VAL A 289 -17.59 -13.26 -9.65
C VAL A 289 -17.91 -12.73 -11.03
N LYS A 290 -19.08 -13.12 -11.56
CA LYS A 290 -19.56 -12.65 -12.87
C LYS A 290 -19.86 -11.15 -12.88
N LEU A 291 -19.55 -10.51 -14.01
CA LEU A 291 -19.89 -9.12 -14.28
C LEU A 291 -21.43 -8.96 -14.30
N GLY A 292 -21.92 -7.97 -13.55
CA GLY A 292 -23.33 -7.78 -13.21
C GLY A 292 -23.69 -8.29 -11.81
N SER A 293 -23.00 -9.31 -11.29
CA SER A 293 -23.26 -9.90 -9.97
C SER A 293 -22.40 -9.32 -8.82
N GLN A 294 -21.46 -8.42 -9.11
CA GLN A 294 -20.48 -7.94 -8.13
C GLN A 294 -21.03 -7.13 -6.94
N LYS A 295 -22.24 -6.56 -7.05
CA LYS A 295 -22.75 -5.53 -6.10
C LYS A 295 -22.71 -5.98 -4.64
N ARG A 296 -23.06 -7.24 -4.34
CA ARG A 296 -23.05 -7.78 -2.97
C ARG A 296 -21.62 -7.89 -2.42
N TYR A 297 -20.70 -8.41 -3.22
CA TYR A 297 -19.28 -8.55 -2.88
C TYR A 297 -18.61 -7.19 -2.67
N GLN A 298 -18.92 -6.21 -3.51
CA GLN A 298 -18.46 -4.82 -3.36
C GLN A 298 -18.94 -4.22 -2.03
N VAL A 299 -20.22 -4.36 -1.67
CA VAL A 299 -20.77 -3.87 -0.40
C VAL A 299 -20.12 -4.57 0.80
N TRP A 300 -19.87 -5.87 0.72
CA TRP A 300 -19.14 -6.61 1.77
C TRP A 300 -17.70 -6.13 1.93
N PHE A 301 -16.97 -5.94 0.82
CA PHE A 301 -15.61 -5.41 0.84
C PHE A 301 -15.56 -3.99 1.42
N MET A 302 -16.47 -3.09 1.01
CA MET A 302 -16.58 -1.74 1.60
C MET A 302 -16.79 -1.79 3.11
N ARG A 303 -17.74 -2.62 3.58
CA ARG A 303 -18.07 -2.72 5.01
C ARG A 303 -16.93 -3.30 5.85
N LYS A 304 -16.15 -4.26 5.32
CA LYS A 304 -15.05 -4.88 6.05
C LYS A 304 -13.77 -4.05 6.02
N ILE A 305 -13.41 -3.51 4.86
CA ILE A 305 -12.13 -2.83 4.63
C ILE A 305 -12.25 -1.32 4.91
N PHE A 306 -13.22 -0.65 4.29
CA PHE A 306 -13.39 0.80 4.34
C PHE A 306 -14.45 1.26 5.37
N CYS A 307 -14.55 0.56 6.50
CA CYS A 307 -15.54 0.86 7.55
C CYS A 307 -15.34 2.25 8.17
N VAL A 308 -14.09 2.71 8.27
CA VAL A 308 -13.71 4.01 8.85
C VAL A 308 -13.15 4.96 7.76
N PRO A 309 -13.42 6.28 7.82
CA PRO A 309 -13.00 7.25 6.79
C PRO A 309 -11.48 7.34 6.55
N GLU A 310 -10.67 6.92 7.50
CA GLU A 310 -9.22 7.01 7.50
C GLU A 310 -8.59 6.02 6.51
N ARG A 311 -9.16 4.81 6.43
CA ARG A 311 -8.75 3.73 5.53
C ARG A 311 -9.02 4.00 4.05
N GLU A 312 -9.61 5.14 3.69
CA GLU A 312 -9.84 5.55 2.29
C GLU A 312 -8.53 5.59 1.48
N THR A 313 -7.38 5.84 2.12
CA THR A 313 -6.06 5.81 1.46
C THR A 313 -5.66 4.43 0.95
N LEU A 314 -6.21 3.33 1.50
CA LEU A 314 -5.97 1.97 1.00
C LEU A 314 -6.44 1.77 -0.45
N VAL A 315 -7.34 2.61 -0.97
CA VAL A 315 -7.74 2.54 -2.39
C VAL A 315 -6.53 2.72 -3.31
N ILE A 316 -5.58 3.59 -2.94
CA ILE A 316 -4.34 3.85 -3.69
C ILE A 316 -3.52 2.55 -3.78
N ASP A 317 -3.31 1.90 -2.64
CA ASP A 317 -2.54 0.65 -2.52
C ASP A 317 -3.22 -0.51 -3.26
N ILE A 318 -4.55 -0.62 -3.15
CA ILE A 318 -5.36 -1.62 -3.87
C ILE A 318 -5.27 -1.40 -5.39
N VAL A 319 -5.32 -0.17 -5.89
CA VAL A 319 -5.19 0.09 -7.33
C VAL A 319 -3.79 -0.26 -7.85
N ARG A 320 -2.71 -0.01 -7.09
CA ARG A 320 -1.36 -0.52 -7.44
C ARG A 320 -1.35 -2.05 -7.52
N PHE A 321 -1.93 -2.74 -6.53
CA PHE A 321 -2.05 -4.21 -6.55
C PHE A 321 -2.82 -4.73 -7.76
N LEU A 322 -3.98 -4.14 -8.09
CA LEU A 322 -4.80 -4.54 -9.23
C LEU A 322 -4.07 -4.38 -10.57
N CYS A 323 -3.27 -3.32 -10.72
CA CYS A 323 -2.50 -3.09 -11.94
C CYS A 323 -1.29 -4.04 -12.04
N CYS A 324 -0.50 -4.16 -10.97
CA CYS A 324 0.87 -4.71 -11.04
C CYS A 324 1.11 -6.06 -10.34
N ALA A 325 0.18 -6.53 -9.49
CA ALA A 325 0.33 -7.77 -8.71
C ALA A 325 -0.80 -8.80 -8.94
N HIS A 326 -1.85 -8.43 -9.69
CA HIS A 326 -2.88 -9.34 -10.16
C HIS A 326 -3.04 -9.24 -11.68
N HIS A 327 -2.48 -10.22 -12.39
CA HIS A 327 -2.61 -10.41 -13.83
C HIS A 327 -3.46 -11.68 -14.06
N PRO A 328 -4.73 -11.56 -14.48
CA PRO A 328 -5.58 -12.71 -14.74
C PRO A 328 -5.04 -13.53 -15.92
N PRO A 329 -5.21 -14.86 -15.93
CA PRO A 329 -4.87 -15.68 -17.09
C PRO A 329 -5.94 -15.51 -18.19
N ASN A 330 -5.60 -15.93 -19.42
CA ASN A 330 -6.41 -15.64 -20.61
C ASN A 330 -7.85 -16.18 -20.52
N GLU A 331 -8.05 -17.32 -19.85
CA GLU A 331 -9.36 -17.93 -19.65
C GLU A 331 -10.29 -17.01 -18.83
N ILE A 332 -9.73 -16.30 -17.85
CA ILE A 332 -10.48 -15.31 -17.04
C ILE A 332 -10.73 -14.03 -17.83
N ILE A 333 -9.76 -13.57 -18.63
CA ILE A 333 -9.92 -12.38 -19.49
C ILE A 333 -11.03 -12.59 -20.54
N GLN A 334 -11.15 -13.81 -21.07
CA GLN A 334 -12.16 -14.19 -22.07
C GLN A 334 -13.51 -14.63 -21.45
N SER A 335 -13.61 -14.70 -20.12
CA SER A 335 -14.83 -15.11 -19.41
C SER A 335 -15.77 -13.96 -19.08
N ASP A 336 -16.93 -14.29 -18.49
CA ASP A 336 -17.88 -13.31 -17.95
C ASP A 336 -17.54 -12.82 -16.53
N VAL A 337 -16.34 -13.12 -16.01
CA VAL A 337 -15.84 -12.62 -14.71
C VAL A 337 -15.61 -11.11 -14.74
N ILE A 338 -15.82 -10.43 -13.61
CA ILE A 338 -15.55 -9.00 -13.48
C ILE A 338 -14.07 -8.67 -13.69
N GLN A 339 -13.82 -7.83 -14.68
CA GLN A 339 -12.47 -7.43 -15.07
C GLN A 339 -11.89 -6.32 -14.18
N ARG A 340 -10.56 -6.25 -14.12
CA ARG A 340 -9.78 -5.34 -13.25
C ARG A 340 -10.20 -3.88 -13.36
N TRP A 341 -10.41 -3.39 -14.59
CA TRP A 341 -10.82 -2.02 -14.86
C TRP A 341 -12.15 -1.65 -14.18
N ALA A 342 -13.10 -2.59 -14.11
CA ALA A 342 -14.42 -2.36 -13.50
C ALA A 342 -14.32 -2.24 -11.98
N VAL A 343 -13.41 -3.00 -11.35
CA VAL A 343 -13.08 -2.87 -9.92
C VAL A 343 -12.42 -1.53 -9.64
N ILE A 344 -11.45 -1.09 -10.46
CA ILE A 344 -10.79 0.21 -10.33
C ILE A 344 -11.80 1.37 -10.49
N GLY A 345 -12.70 1.31 -11.48
CA GLY A 345 -13.75 2.32 -11.68
C GLY A 345 -14.73 2.42 -10.52
N TRP A 346 -15.08 1.29 -9.89
CA TRP A 346 -15.89 1.27 -8.66
C TRP A 346 -15.14 1.88 -7.47
N LEU A 347 -13.86 1.56 -7.30
CA LEU A 347 -13.01 2.08 -6.23
C LEU A 347 -12.83 3.60 -6.35
N LEU A 348 -12.55 4.12 -7.56
CA LEU A 348 -12.48 5.56 -7.85
C LEU A 348 -13.78 6.28 -7.47
N LYS A 349 -14.94 5.73 -7.85
CA LYS A 349 -16.26 6.28 -7.47
C LYS A 349 -16.59 6.17 -5.98
N SER A 350 -15.90 5.32 -5.24
CA SER A 350 -16.10 5.13 -3.80
C SER A 350 -15.27 6.12 -2.95
N CYS A 351 -14.32 6.82 -3.57
CA CYS A 351 -13.49 7.84 -2.92
C CYS A 351 -14.28 9.14 -2.70
N LYS A 352 -14.29 9.63 -1.45
CA LYS A 352 -14.97 10.86 -1.01
C LYS A 352 -14.06 12.08 -1.01
N LYS A 353 -12.75 11.89 -0.84
CA LYS A 353 -11.75 12.96 -0.70
C LYS A 353 -11.03 13.20 -2.02
N ASN A 354 -11.05 14.44 -2.50
CA ASN A 354 -10.46 14.82 -3.80
C ASN A 354 -8.97 14.47 -3.93
N TYR A 355 -8.18 14.61 -2.85
CA TYR A 355 -6.76 14.23 -2.88
C TYR A 355 -6.57 12.71 -2.97
N VAL A 356 -7.48 11.90 -2.39
CA VAL A 356 -7.43 10.44 -2.54
C VAL A 356 -7.73 10.09 -3.99
N GLN A 357 -8.77 10.68 -4.60
CA GLN A 357 -9.05 10.49 -6.02
C GLN A 357 -7.85 10.85 -6.90
N ALA A 358 -7.16 11.97 -6.64
CA ALA A 358 -5.93 12.34 -7.35
C ALA A 358 -4.82 11.30 -7.20
N ASN A 359 -4.53 10.86 -5.96
CA ASN A 359 -3.50 9.84 -5.71
C ASN A 359 -3.87 8.46 -6.30
N VAL A 360 -5.15 8.12 -6.41
CA VAL A 360 -5.62 6.89 -7.06
C VAL A 360 -5.44 6.97 -8.59
N LYS A 361 -5.71 8.13 -9.21
CA LYS A 361 -5.40 8.35 -10.64
C LYS A 361 -3.89 8.31 -10.90
N LEU A 362 -3.08 8.89 -10.01
CA LEU A 362 -1.62 8.77 -10.09
C LEU A 362 -1.17 7.30 -9.97
N ALA A 363 -1.73 6.54 -9.04
CA ALA A 363 -1.44 5.11 -8.89
C ALA A 363 -1.84 4.27 -10.12
N LEU A 364 -2.92 4.65 -10.81
CA LEU A 364 -3.40 4.02 -12.05
C LEU A 364 -2.51 4.34 -13.26
N PHE A 365 -2.01 5.57 -13.38
CA PHE A 365 -1.13 6.00 -14.46
C PHE A 365 0.37 5.85 -14.15
N TYR A 366 0.74 5.37 -12.96
CA TYR A 366 2.14 5.41 -12.50
C TYR A 366 3.13 4.68 -13.42
N ASP A 367 2.74 3.51 -13.94
CA ASP A 367 3.56 2.72 -14.86
C ASP A 367 3.50 3.20 -16.32
N TRP A 368 2.69 4.22 -16.63
CA TRP A 368 2.68 4.87 -17.95
C TRP A 368 3.82 5.89 -18.09
N LEU A 369 4.14 6.61 -17.00
CA LEU A 369 5.01 7.79 -17.02
C LEU A 369 6.45 7.48 -17.46
N PHE A 370 6.93 6.28 -17.16
CA PHE A 370 8.27 5.79 -17.52
C PHE A 370 8.21 4.37 -18.08
N PHE A 371 7.16 4.09 -18.86
CA PHE A 371 6.92 2.79 -19.49
C PHE A 371 8.03 2.43 -20.51
N ASP A 372 8.58 1.21 -20.38
CA ASP A 372 9.46 0.60 -21.39
C ASP A 372 8.99 -0.84 -21.70
N GLU A 373 8.59 -1.10 -22.94
CA GLU A 373 8.09 -2.41 -23.43
C GLU A 373 9.10 -3.56 -23.21
N ARG A 374 10.39 -3.26 -23.00
CA ARG A 374 11.44 -4.26 -22.73
C ARG A 374 11.38 -4.85 -21.32
N VAL A 375 10.84 -4.11 -20.34
CA VAL A 375 10.87 -4.46 -18.91
C VAL A 375 9.49 -4.39 -18.23
N ASP A 376 8.60 -3.55 -18.73
CA ASP A 376 7.24 -3.39 -18.22
C ASP A 376 6.24 -4.31 -18.92
N ASN A 377 5.26 -4.78 -18.16
CA ASN A 377 4.19 -5.62 -18.68
C ASN A 377 3.00 -4.73 -19.10
N ILE A 378 2.46 -4.96 -20.31
CA ILE A 378 1.21 -4.33 -20.78
C ILE A 378 0.08 -4.45 -19.75
N MET A 379 0.02 -5.55 -19.00
CA MET A 379 -0.98 -5.78 -17.96
C MET A 379 -0.92 -4.76 -16.80
N ASN A 380 0.18 -4.00 -16.66
CA ASN A 380 0.28 -2.90 -15.69
C ASN A 380 -0.48 -1.64 -16.16
N ILE A 381 -0.50 -1.37 -17.46
CA ILE A 381 -1.05 -0.15 -18.07
C ILE A 381 -2.46 -0.33 -18.65
N GLU A 382 -2.78 -1.54 -19.13
CA GLU A 382 -4.08 -1.94 -19.69
C GLU A 382 -5.31 -1.51 -18.86
N PRO A 383 -5.37 -1.65 -17.52
CA PRO A 383 -6.59 -1.37 -16.77
C PRO A 383 -7.07 0.09 -16.88
N ALA A 384 -6.15 1.04 -17.12
CA ALA A 384 -6.48 2.46 -17.26
C ALA A 384 -7.21 2.73 -18.58
N ILE A 385 -6.70 2.22 -19.71
CA ILE A 385 -7.34 2.41 -21.02
C ILE A 385 -8.66 1.64 -21.13
N LEU A 386 -8.74 0.44 -20.55
CA LEU A 386 -10.00 -0.31 -20.53
C LEU A 386 -11.05 0.39 -19.66
N LEU A 387 -10.66 1.00 -18.53
CA LEU A 387 -11.59 1.80 -17.72
C LEU A 387 -12.12 3.01 -18.52
N MET A 388 -11.25 3.71 -19.23
CA MET A 388 -11.63 4.85 -20.07
C MET A 388 -12.56 4.43 -21.22
N ALA A 389 -12.23 3.39 -21.98
CA ALA A 389 -13.03 2.92 -23.11
C ALA A 389 -14.41 2.39 -22.67
N ASN A 390 -14.46 1.52 -21.65
CA ASN A 390 -15.72 0.94 -21.16
C ASN A 390 -16.59 1.94 -20.36
N SER A 391 -16.05 3.11 -19.98
CA SER A 391 -16.83 4.16 -19.33
C SER A 391 -17.62 5.04 -20.31
N ILE A 392 -17.17 5.18 -21.57
CA ILE A 392 -17.79 6.08 -22.57
C ILE A 392 -19.33 5.92 -22.65
N PRO A 393 -19.92 4.71 -22.70
CA PRO A 393 -21.37 4.57 -22.94
C PRO A 393 -22.28 4.96 -21.77
N ARG A 394 -21.75 5.14 -20.55
CA ARG A 394 -22.57 5.36 -19.34
C ARG A 394 -21.98 6.35 -18.32
N TYR A 395 -20.68 6.60 -18.36
CA TYR A 395 -19.92 7.33 -17.36
C TYR A 395 -18.83 8.19 -18.01
N LEU A 396 -19.19 8.95 -19.05
CA LEU A 396 -18.28 9.75 -19.87
C LEU A 396 -17.36 10.67 -19.02
N ASP A 397 -17.87 11.23 -17.92
CA ASP A 397 -17.11 12.04 -16.96
C ASP A 397 -15.85 11.32 -16.43
N MET A 398 -15.89 9.99 -16.25
CA MET A 398 -14.75 9.18 -15.82
C MET A 398 -13.64 9.23 -16.87
N THR A 399 -14.00 9.14 -18.15
CA THR A 399 -13.05 9.16 -19.27
C THR A 399 -12.39 10.53 -19.41
N HIS A 400 -13.17 11.62 -19.39
CA HIS A 400 -12.62 12.98 -19.37
C HIS A 400 -11.68 13.19 -18.17
N THR A 401 -12.17 12.90 -16.97
CA THR A 401 -11.44 13.08 -15.71
C THR A 401 -10.13 12.29 -15.63
N LEU A 402 -10.01 11.17 -16.36
CA LEU A 402 -8.79 10.37 -16.46
C LEU A 402 -7.84 10.90 -17.54
N LEU A 403 -8.34 11.31 -18.72
CA LEU A 403 -7.54 11.91 -19.78
C LEU A 403 -6.94 13.25 -19.33
N ASP A 404 -7.76 14.14 -18.76
CA ASP A 404 -7.32 15.43 -18.23
C ASP A 404 -6.21 15.27 -17.18
N PHE A 405 -6.33 14.24 -16.34
CA PHE A 405 -5.31 13.93 -15.34
C PHE A 405 -4.03 13.36 -15.96
N LEU A 406 -4.13 12.52 -17.00
CA LEU A 406 -2.96 12.02 -17.73
C LEU A 406 -2.18 13.15 -18.40
N PHE A 407 -2.87 14.09 -19.06
CA PHE A 407 -2.23 15.28 -19.63
C PHE A 407 -1.57 16.16 -18.55
N LEU A 408 -2.25 16.37 -17.41
CA LEU A 408 -1.67 17.07 -16.27
C LEU A 408 -0.38 16.41 -15.76
N LEU A 409 -0.33 15.07 -15.69
CA LEU A 409 0.89 14.33 -15.32
C LEU A 409 2.00 14.48 -16.37
N MET A 410 1.68 14.36 -17.66
CA MET A 410 2.65 14.51 -18.75
C MET A 410 3.32 15.90 -18.74
N ASP A 411 2.58 16.94 -18.37
CA ASP A 411 3.11 18.30 -18.29
C ASP A 411 3.87 18.62 -17.00
N ASN A 412 3.53 17.97 -15.87
CA ASN A 412 3.93 18.45 -14.53
C ASN A 412 4.57 17.41 -13.59
N TYR A 413 4.61 16.11 -13.92
CA TYR A 413 5.12 15.09 -12.97
C TYR A 413 6.64 15.19 -12.75
N ASP A 414 7.40 15.31 -13.84
CA ASP A 414 8.83 15.63 -13.83
C ASP A 414 9.08 16.62 -14.96
N VAL A 415 9.23 17.90 -14.61
CA VAL A 415 9.33 19.01 -15.57
C VAL A 415 10.66 18.95 -16.35
N GLU A 416 11.74 18.48 -15.72
CA GLU A 416 13.06 18.31 -16.36
C GLU A 416 13.00 17.20 -17.41
N ARG A 417 12.30 16.10 -17.10
CA ARG A 417 12.21 14.90 -17.94
C ARG A 417 10.91 14.85 -18.75
N LYS A 418 10.20 15.97 -18.91
CA LYS A 418 8.90 16.08 -19.63
C LYS A 418 8.90 15.38 -20.99
N GLY A 419 9.93 15.61 -21.81
CA GLY A 419 10.03 15.01 -23.14
C GLY A 419 10.08 13.47 -23.10
N LEU A 420 10.74 12.90 -22.09
CA LEU A 420 10.79 11.45 -21.86
C LEU A 420 9.44 10.92 -21.37
N VAL A 421 8.77 11.63 -20.44
CA VAL A 421 7.43 11.23 -19.96
C VAL A 421 6.42 11.18 -21.11
N VAL A 422 6.42 12.20 -21.97
CA VAL A 422 5.59 12.22 -23.19
C VAL A 422 5.92 11.02 -24.10
N GLN A 423 7.20 10.76 -24.37
CA GLN A 423 7.63 9.63 -25.19
C GLN A 423 7.20 8.27 -24.60
N CYS A 424 7.33 8.08 -23.28
CA CYS A 424 6.91 6.85 -22.58
C CYS A 424 5.39 6.66 -22.64
N VAL A 425 4.59 7.71 -22.42
CA VAL A 425 3.13 7.64 -22.54
C VAL A 425 2.69 7.35 -23.98
N SER A 426 3.30 7.99 -24.98
CA SER A 426 3.05 7.68 -26.39
C SER A 426 3.44 6.24 -26.74
N SER A 427 4.54 5.72 -26.19
CA SER A 427 4.95 4.32 -26.35
C SER A 427 3.94 3.35 -25.74
N ALA A 428 3.47 3.64 -24.52
CA ALA A 428 2.42 2.86 -23.84
C ALA A 428 1.14 2.78 -24.67
N PHE A 429 0.65 3.91 -25.21
CA PHE A 429 -0.48 3.92 -26.15
C PHE A 429 -0.20 3.08 -27.40
N GLY A 430 0.97 3.23 -28.01
CA GLY A 430 1.37 2.44 -29.19
C GLY A 430 1.37 0.94 -28.94
N VAL A 431 1.84 0.48 -27.78
CA VAL A 431 1.80 -0.93 -27.37
C VAL A 431 0.37 -1.43 -27.18
N LEU A 432 -0.47 -0.65 -26.51
CA LEU A 432 -1.88 -0.98 -26.26
C LEU A 432 -2.67 -1.11 -27.57
N ILE A 433 -2.44 -0.22 -28.54
CA ILE A 433 -3.06 -0.28 -29.87
C ILE A 433 -2.58 -1.52 -30.64
N ARG A 434 -1.27 -1.85 -30.60
CA ARG A 434 -0.73 -3.04 -31.29
C ARG A 434 -1.24 -4.37 -30.73
N LYS A 435 -1.46 -4.46 -29.41
CA LYS A 435 -1.77 -5.73 -28.72
C LYS A 435 -3.26 -5.97 -28.47
N ALA A 436 -4.11 -4.95 -28.57
CA ALA A 436 -5.54 -5.12 -28.44
C ALA A 436 -6.16 -5.63 -29.74
N ASN A 437 -6.82 -6.79 -29.69
CA ASN A 437 -7.56 -7.34 -30.82
C ASN A 437 -8.95 -7.84 -30.36
N PRO A 438 -10.06 -7.24 -30.82
CA PRO A 438 -10.11 -6.06 -31.68
C PRO A 438 -9.60 -4.79 -30.96
N PRO A 439 -9.06 -3.80 -31.69
CA PRO A 439 -8.46 -2.63 -31.07
C PRO A 439 -9.51 -1.70 -30.44
N PRO A 440 -9.21 -1.02 -29.31
CA PRO A 440 -10.08 0.00 -28.71
C PRO A 440 -10.28 1.22 -29.62
N VAL A 441 -9.58 1.27 -30.77
CA VAL A 441 -9.73 2.30 -31.80
C VAL A 441 -11.17 2.37 -32.36
N SER A 442 -11.94 1.27 -32.30
CA SER A 442 -13.39 1.30 -32.58
C SER A 442 -14.19 2.19 -31.62
N TYR A 443 -13.65 2.50 -30.43
CA TYR A 443 -14.20 3.45 -29.46
C TYR A 443 -13.48 4.81 -29.49
N CYS A 444 -12.24 4.90 -29.99
CA CYS A 444 -11.57 6.19 -30.22
C CYS A 444 -12.28 7.04 -31.28
N ALA A 445 -12.91 6.42 -32.28
CA ALA A 445 -13.79 7.13 -33.21
C ALA A 445 -14.94 7.88 -32.49
N THR A 446 -15.39 7.38 -31.34
CA THR A 446 -16.40 8.03 -30.48
C THR A 446 -15.83 9.15 -29.60
N LEU A 447 -14.49 9.22 -29.44
CA LEU A 447 -13.79 10.25 -28.66
C LEU A 447 -13.40 11.48 -29.50
N GLY A 448 -13.72 11.52 -30.80
CA GLY A 448 -13.43 12.66 -31.68
C GLY A 448 -11.95 12.86 -32.03
N PHE A 449 -11.04 12.02 -31.51
CA PHE A 449 -9.63 12.05 -31.87
C PHE A 449 -9.39 11.24 -33.15
N GLY A 450 -9.17 11.94 -34.25
CA GLY A 450 -8.66 11.34 -35.48
C GLY A 450 -7.23 10.84 -35.28
N ILE A 451 -7.09 9.53 -35.02
CA ILE A 451 -5.80 8.84 -35.09
C ILE A 451 -5.54 8.52 -36.56
N SER A 452 -5.06 9.51 -37.31
CA SER A 452 -4.48 9.36 -38.64
C SER A 452 -2.96 9.39 -38.56
N ASP A 453 -2.29 8.66 -39.45
CA ASP A 453 -0.86 8.39 -39.39
C ASP A 453 0.02 9.65 -39.36
N GLY A 454 1.02 9.60 -38.46
CA GLY A 454 2.03 10.64 -38.29
C GLY A 454 1.68 11.65 -37.20
N TRP A 455 2.48 11.67 -36.13
CA TRP A 455 2.67 12.86 -35.31
C TRP A 455 3.45 13.91 -36.12
N GLY A 456 2.83 14.44 -37.17
CA GLY A 456 3.22 15.70 -37.76
C GLY A 456 2.90 16.80 -36.76
N ILE A 457 3.92 17.32 -36.06
CA ILE A 457 3.79 18.58 -35.32
C ILE A 457 3.59 19.68 -36.37
N SER A 458 2.34 19.94 -36.75
CA SER A 458 2.02 21.12 -37.54
C SER A 458 2.12 22.33 -36.62
N ASN A 459 3.05 23.24 -36.91
CA ASN A 459 3.22 24.54 -36.23
C ASN A 459 2.04 25.51 -36.50
N SER A 460 0.83 24.99 -36.69
CA SER A 460 -0.41 25.71 -36.99
C SER A 460 -1.25 26.02 -35.74
N ILE A 461 -0.79 25.64 -34.55
CA ILE A 461 -1.28 26.17 -33.26
C ILE A 461 -0.20 27.09 -32.64
N ILE A 462 0.41 27.92 -33.47
CA ILE A 462 1.14 29.12 -33.04
C ILE A 462 0.44 30.32 -33.70
N GLY A 463 -0.68 30.73 -33.08
CA GLY A 463 -1.38 31.97 -33.39
C GLY A 463 -1.32 32.90 -32.17
N PRO A 464 -0.89 34.17 -32.31
CA PRO A 464 -0.64 35.03 -31.16
C PRO A 464 -1.92 35.73 -30.68
N THR A 465 -2.63 35.14 -29.71
CA THR A 465 -3.66 35.85 -28.93
C THR A 465 -3.60 35.49 -27.43
N PRO A 466 -3.49 36.48 -26.53
CA PRO A 466 -3.31 36.23 -25.09
C PRO A 466 -4.66 35.98 -24.40
N PHE A 467 -4.95 34.73 -24.03
CA PHE A 467 -6.06 34.43 -23.13
C PHE A 467 -5.65 34.64 -21.67
N ILE A 468 -6.04 35.80 -21.13
CA ILE A 468 -5.82 36.19 -19.74
C ILE A 468 -6.64 35.31 -18.81
N TRP A 469 -5.95 34.59 -17.93
CA TRP A 469 -6.55 33.80 -16.86
C TRP A 469 -7.19 34.73 -15.81
N ARG A 470 -8.51 34.88 -15.81
CA ARG A 470 -9.26 35.41 -14.64
C ARG A 470 -9.96 34.26 -13.94
N GLY A 471 -9.39 33.84 -12.81
CA GLY A 471 -10.03 32.86 -11.95
C GLY A 471 -11.33 33.41 -11.34
N GLN A 472 -12.37 32.60 -11.33
CA GLN A 472 -13.53 32.80 -10.46
C GLN A 472 -13.91 31.51 -9.75
N ARG A 473 -14.22 31.65 -8.46
CA ARG A 473 -14.61 30.56 -7.56
C ARG A 473 -15.97 30.02 -7.98
N PHE A 474 -16.12 28.71 -8.07
CA PHE A 474 -17.44 28.08 -7.97
C PHE A 474 -17.76 27.80 -6.50
N THR A 475 -18.39 28.77 -5.85
CA THR A 475 -19.26 28.50 -4.70
C THR A 475 -20.59 27.97 -5.24
N ALA A 476 -21.05 26.83 -4.73
CA ALA A 476 -22.36 26.31 -5.07
C ALA A 476 -23.48 27.18 -4.45
N SER A 477 -24.53 27.47 -5.21
CA SER A 477 -25.84 27.82 -4.67
C SER A 477 -26.94 27.27 -5.57
N CYS A 478 -27.92 26.59 -4.95
CA CYS A 478 -29.08 26.08 -5.64
C CYS A 478 -30.07 27.21 -5.99
N SER A 479 -30.73 27.05 -7.14
CA SER A 479 -32.12 27.45 -7.39
C SER A 479 -32.66 28.80 -6.85
N GLY A 480 -32.87 29.75 -7.78
CA GLY A 480 -34.25 30.17 -8.09
C GLY A 480 -34.76 31.51 -7.53
N GLN A 481 -35.21 32.37 -8.46
CA GLN A 481 -36.11 33.52 -8.30
C GLN A 481 -35.60 34.74 -7.48
N ALA A 482 -36.05 35.97 -7.71
CA ALA A 482 -36.44 36.69 -8.94
C ALA A 482 -36.62 38.20 -8.59
N ILE A 483 -36.13 39.10 -9.46
CA ILE A 483 -36.65 40.47 -9.71
C ILE A 483 -36.51 41.57 -8.61
N ALA A 484 -35.67 42.56 -8.95
CA ALA A 484 -35.77 44.02 -8.73
C ALA A 484 -36.22 44.64 -7.38
N LEU A 485 -35.43 45.60 -6.86
CA LEU A 485 -35.67 47.04 -7.15
C LEU A 485 -34.45 47.94 -6.84
N THR A 486 -34.51 49.19 -7.33
CA THR A 486 -33.44 50.20 -7.31
C THR A 486 -33.40 51.13 -6.09
N ASN A 487 -32.16 51.58 -5.78
CA ASN A 487 -31.77 52.90 -5.25
C ASN A 487 -31.97 53.28 -3.76
N LYS A 488 -30.92 53.98 -3.29
CA LYS A 488 -30.89 55.24 -2.51
C LYS A 488 -30.58 55.21 -0.99
N ILE A 489 -29.67 56.13 -0.65
CA ILE A 489 -29.49 56.93 0.58
C ILE A 489 -28.39 56.50 1.59
N THR A 490 -27.48 57.47 1.74
CA THR A 490 -26.39 57.70 2.70
C THR A 490 -26.85 58.15 4.09
N THR A 491 -26.12 57.76 5.15
CA THR A 491 -25.64 58.57 6.33
C THR A 491 -24.92 57.63 7.34
N THR A 492 -23.59 57.69 7.56
CA THR A 492 -22.75 58.59 8.42
C THR A 492 -22.74 58.31 9.93
N CYS A 493 -21.52 58.14 10.48
CA CYS A 493 -21.11 58.22 11.91
C CYS A 493 -21.74 57.15 12.86
N SER A 494 -21.17 56.67 13.96
CA SER A 494 -19.84 56.69 14.64
C SER A 494 -20.07 55.98 16.00
N THR A 495 -19.16 55.33 16.74
CA THR A 495 -17.69 55.18 16.68
C THR A 495 -17.30 53.95 17.53
N GLU A 496 -16.07 53.42 17.37
CA GLU A 496 -15.30 52.72 18.44
C GLU A 496 -15.80 51.34 18.98
N ASN A 497 -14.96 50.47 19.59
CA ASN A 497 -13.49 50.36 19.60
C ASN A 497 -13.04 48.87 19.77
N THR A 498 -11.73 48.61 19.60
CA THR A 498 -10.91 47.47 20.09
C THR A 498 -11.32 46.01 19.80
N GLY A 499 -10.34 45.20 19.34
CA GLY A 499 -10.29 43.76 19.70
C GLY A 499 -10.33 42.71 18.59
N ALA A 500 -9.42 42.77 17.61
CA ALA A 500 -9.09 41.67 16.70
C ALA A 500 -7.67 41.12 17.06
N PRO A 501 -7.27 39.85 16.73
CA PRO A 501 -7.78 39.06 15.60
C PRO A 501 -8.07 37.56 15.85
N ASN A 502 -9.15 37.07 15.24
CA ASN A 502 -9.23 35.66 14.84
C ASN A 502 -8.46 35.47 13.52
N SER A 503 -7.36 34.73 13.59
CA SER A 503 -6.61 34.25 12.43
C SER A 503 -7.20 32.92 11.91
N ILE A 504 -6.62 32.38 10.83
CA ILE A 504 -6.96 31.08 10.17
C ILE A 504 -8.08 31.18 9.11
N ALA A 505 -7.78 31.84 7.99
CA ALA A 505 -8.40 31.56 6.68
C ALA A 505 -7.54 32.01 5.46
N VAL A 506 -6.22 32.23 5.62
CA VAL A 506 -5.32 32.69 4.53
C VAL A 506 -3.99 31.94 4.56
N THR A 507 -4.01 30.62 4.33
CA THR A 507 -2.76 29.82 4.33
C THR A 507 -2.77 28.63 3.37
N ALA A 508 -3.34 28.79 2.17
CA ALA A 508 -3.28 27.77 1.11
C ALA A 508 -2.84 28.29 -0.27
N SER A 509 -2.92 29.60 -0.55
CA SER A 509 -2.61 30.17 -1.87
C SER A 509 -1.29 30.96 -1.93
N ALA A 510 -0.52 31.01 -0.82
CA ALA A 510 0.64 31.90 -0.68
C ALA A 510 2.00 31.17 -0.58
N LYS A 511 2.03 29.83 -0.63
CA LYS A 511 3.27 29.02 -0.49
C LYS A 511 3.83 28.44 -1.80
N LEU A 512 3.24 28.78 -2.95
CA LEU A 512 3.71 28.36 -4.28
C LEU A 512 4.21 29.53 -5.17
N SER A 513 4.18 30.77 -4.64
CA SER A 513 4.58 31.99 -5.38
C SER A 513 5.83 32.68 -4.80
N GLN A 514 6.60 31.98 -3.94
CA GLN A 514 7.79 32.52 -3.27
C GLN A 514 9.07 31.66 -3.43
N MET A 515 9.04 30.60 -4.25
CA MET A 515 10.22 29.79 -4.60
C MET A 515 10.67 29.95 -6.06
N THR A 516 10.12 30.93 -6.80
CA THR A 516 10.37 31.14 -8.23
C THR A 516 11.18 32.42 -8.54
N ASN A 517 11.80 33.04 -7.54
CA ASN A 517 12.55 34.30 -7.68
C ASN A 517 13.92 34.30 -6.96
N ILE A 518 14.49 33.12 -6.69
CA ILE A 518 15.95 32.96 -6.43
C ILE A 518 16.41 31.66 -7.11
N LEU A 519 16.57 31.71 -8.43
CA LEU A 519 17.50 30.93 -9.25
C LEU A 519 17.66 31.65 -10.60
#